data_AF-A0AA88YE45-F1
#
_entry.id   AF-A0AA88YE45-F1
#
_cell.length_a   1.000
_cell.length_b   1.000
_cell.length_c   1.000
_cell.angle_alpha   90.00
_cell.angle_beta   90.00
_cell.angle_gamma   90.00
#
_symmetry.space_group_name_H-M   'P 1'
#
loop_
_entity.id
_entity.type
_entity.pdbx_description
1 polymer ?
#
loop_
_entity_poly.entity_id
_entity_poly.type
_entity_poly.pdbx_seq_one_letter_code
_entity_poly.pdbx_strand_id
1 'polypeptide(L)'
;MSKKDKLIYFNGRGRAEVIRLVYAAAGVEYEDKRVQGEEWSKLKDRLRKQKQYDWKDSNLALFGSDTEKQVKKESAQSEPAWKGAGQQVGLQIWRIVTYKEEDGDQLLYDVHFWIGKYSTQDEYGTAAYKTVELDTLLDDVPVQHREVMNHESDLFQSYFKTVTYLRGGADTGFRHVTPEEYVPRLFHLRGEKFKVKVRQIKKDQSKLDDTDVYILDAGETIYQWNGPGCNIGEKTEAVKYIGKLKDERPGKAIKTVVIDQDASGQEKDEFMRLLDAGDDDDDDDESQEQEAADKEKELFRLSDAGGKMEFSSQKKGTVSMGDFDSKDVFIFDTKKALFVWIGDGASPAERKNAMTYAHQYLQKTDHPLLPVSCLKEKRSQECKAFVSAMAA
;
A
#
# COMPACT_ATOMS: atom_id res chain seq x y z
N MET A 1 46.73 -44.59 -19.36
CA MET A 1 45.39 -45.14 -19.65
C MET A 1 44.36 -44.07 -19.29
N SER A 2 43.59 -43.60 -20.27
CA SER A 2 42.55 -42.58 -20.04
C SER A 2 41.52 -43.09 -19.04
N LYS A 3 41.15 -42.25 -18.07
CA LYS A 3 40.18 -42.58 -17.02
C LYS A 3 38.79 -42.60 -17.67
N LYS A 4 38.23 -43.79 -17.95
CA LYS A 4 36.89 -43.90 -18.53
C LYS A 4 35.86 -43.32 -17.57
N ASP A 5 34.92 -42.54 -18.09
CA ASP A 5 33.82 -42.01 -17.29
C ASP A 5 32.93 -43.16 -16.79
N LYS A 6 32.48 -43.09 -15.55
CA LYS A 6 31.62 -44.12 -14.94
C LYS A 6 30.19 -43.62 -14.87
N LEU A 7 29.28 -44.29 -15.56
CA LEU A 7 27.85 -44.04 -15.48
C LEU A 7 27.24 -44.98 -14.44
N ILE A 8 26.85 -44.44 -13.28
CA ILE A 8 26.33 -45.22 -12.15
C ILE A 8 24.84 -44.89 -11.94
N TYR A 9 23.96 -45.89 -12.00
CA TYR A 9 22.51 -45.69 -11.82
C TYR A 9 21.79 -46.95 -11.34
N PHE A 10 20.57 -46.82 -10.83
CA PHE A 10 19.76 -47.95 -10.38
C PHE A 10 19.33 -48.86 -11.53
N ASN A 11 19.36 -50.17 -11.31
CA ASN A 11 18.95 -51.16 -12.31
C ASN A 11 17.42 -51.19 -12.50
N GLY A 12 16.89 -50.25 -13.27
CA GLY A 12 15.48 -50.16 -13.64
C GLY A 12 15.30 -49.99 -15.15
N ARG A 13 14.21 -50.55 -15.69
CA ARG A 13 13.90 -50.46 -17.13
C ARG A 13 13.80 -48.98 -17.55
N GLY A 14 14.49 -48.60 -18.62
CA GLY A 14 14.55 -47.22 -19.14
C GLY A 14 15.51 -46.26 -18.42
N ARG A 15 16.13 -46.66 -17.29
CA ARG A 15 17.03 -45.76 -16.55
C ARG A 15 18.33 -45.53 -17.32
N ALA A 16 18.78 -44.27 -17.28
CA ALA A 16 19.98 -43.75 -17.94
C ALA A 16 20.08 -44.04 -19.46
N GLU A 17 18.98 -44.39 -20.12
CA GLU A 17 18.96 -44.74 -21.55
C GLU A 17 19.34 -43.54 -22.43
N VAL A 18 18.78 -42.36 -22.14
CA VAL A 18 19.15 -41.11 -22.82
C VAL A 18 20.65 -40.81 -22.68
N ILE A 19 21.21 -40.98 -21.47
CA ILE A 19 22.62 -40.67 -21.21
C ILE A 19 23.54 -41.66 -21.96
N ARG A 20 23.18 -42.94 -22.02
CA ARG A 20 23.91 -43.95 -22.79
C ARG A 20 23.88 -43.67 -24.29
N LEU A 21 22.75 -43.22 -24.82
CA LEU A 21 22.63 -42.77 -26.21
C LEU A 21 23.51 -41.55 -26.50
N VAL A 22 23.61 -40.60 -25.56
CA VAL A 22 24.49 -39.44 -25.68
C VAL A 22 25.96 -39.86 -25.75
N TYR A 23 26.42 -40.76 -24.86
CA TYR A 23 27.80 -41.27 -24.93
C TYR A 23 28.07 -42.03 -26.24
N ALA A 24 27.10 -42.83 -26.71
CA ALA A 24 27.23 -43.56 -27.98
C ALA A 24 27.31 -42.60 -29.18
N ALA A 25 26.47 -41.56 -29.22
CA ALA A 25 26.50 -40.54 -30.26
C ALA A 25 27.81 -39.72 -30.23
N ALA A 26 28.37 -39.48 -29.04
CA ALA A 26 29.62 -38.77 -28.86
C ALA A 26 30.88 -39.62 -29.13
N GLY A 27 30.74 -40.95 -29.32
CA GLY A 27 31.87 -41.86 -29.51
C GLY A 27 32.79 -41.98 -28.28
N VAL A 28 32.31 -41.59 -27.09
CA VAL A 28 33.09 -41.61 -25.85
C VAL A 28 32.88 -42.94 -25.13
N GLU A 29 33.97 -43.63 -24.84
CA GLU A 29 33.94 -44.86 -24.04
C GLU A 29 33.65 -44.57 -22.56
N TYR A 30 32.71 -45.31 -21.98
CA TYR A 30 32.32 -45.20 -20.56
C TYR A 30 32.09 -46.58 -19.94
N GLU A 31 32.10 -46.64 -18.61
CA GLU A 31 31.78 -47.82 -17.79
C GLU A 31 30.32 -47.74 -17.34
N ASP A 32 29.45 -48.65 -17.80
CA ASP A 32 28.05 -48.77 -17.35
C ASP A 32 27.99 -49.63 -16.07
N LYS A 33 27.71 -48.98 -14.93
CA LYS A 33 27.60 -49.64 -13.63
C LYS A 33 26.19 -49.52 -13.06
N ARG A 34 25.48 -50.64 -13.00
CA ARG A 34 24.11 -50.71 -12.50
C ARG A 34 24.08 -51.14 -11.04
N VAL A 35 23.59 -50.25 -10.19
CA VAL A 35 23.51 -50.47 -8.73
C VAL A 35 22.25 -51.27 -8.42
N GLN A 36 22.43 -52.38 -7.70
CA GLN A 36 21.33 -53.16 -7.14
C GLN A 36 20.91 -52.61 -5.76
N GLY A 37 19.67 -52.88 -5.35
CA GLY A 37 19.12 -52.33 -4.09
C GLY A 37 19.98 -52.61 -2.84
N GLU A 38 20.65 -53.75 -2.78
CA GLU A 38 21.55 -54.13 -1.68
C GLU A 38 22.88 -53.35 -1.67
N GLU A 39 23.39 -52.96 -2.84
CA GLU A 39 24.61 -52.15 -2.96
C GLU A 39 24.35 -50.68 -2.60
N TRP A 40 23.11 -50.21 -2.75
CA TRP A 40 22.73 -48.85 -2.42
C TRP A 40 22.92 -48.50 -0.95
N SER A 41 22.61 -49.43 -0.04
CA SER A 41 22.80 -49.22 1.40
C SER A 41 24.26 -48.91 1.75
N LYS A 42 25.22 -49.57 1.09
CA LYS A 42 26.67 -49.34 1.29
C LYS A 42 27.15 -48.04 0.64
N LEU A 43 26.52 -47.62 -0.46
CA LEU A 43 26.82 -46.35 -1.14
C LEU A 43 26.29 -45.13 -0.36
N LYS A 44 25.13 -45.27 0.28
CA LYS A 44 24.47 -44.20 1.04
C LYS A 44 25.33 -43.66 2.19
N ASP A 45 26.05 -44.53 2.89
CA ASP A 45 26.91 -44.16 4.01
C ASP A 45 28.16 -43.34 3.60
N ARG A 46 28.55 -43.41 2.32
CA ARG A 46 29.69 -42.67 1.76
C ARG A 46 29.32 -41.34 1.11
N LEU A 47 28.02 -41.05 0.97
CA LEU A 47 27.56 -39.76 0.46
C LEU A 47 27.63 -38.73 1.60
N ARG A 48 28.32 -37.61 1.37
CA ARG A 48 28.32 -36.46 2.30
C ARG A 48 26.87 -36.07 2.56
N LYS A 49 26.39 -36.30 3.80
CA LYS A 49 25.09 -35.76 4.24
C LYS A 49 25.15 -34.24 4.13
N GLN A 50 24.09 -33.66 3.59
CA GLN A 50 23.95 -32.21 3.45
C GLN A 50 24.15 -31.57 4.83
N LYS A 51 25.02 -30.55 4.92
CA LYS A 51 25.25 -29.82 6.16
C LYS A 51 23.91 -29.21 6.57
N GLN A 52 23.38 -29.59 7.72
CA GLN A 52 22.16 -29.01 8.26
C GLN A 52 22.50 -27.59 8.72
N TYR A 53 22.06 -26.58 7.98
CA TYR A 53 22.30 -25.18 8.33
C TYR A 53 21.35 -24.80 9.47
N ASP A 54 21.91 -24.35 10.60
CA ASP A 54 21.15 -23.61 11.60
C ASP A 54 20.99 -22.17 11.06
N TRP A 55 19.79 -21.62 11.12
CA TRP A 55 19.55 -20.23 10.70
C TRP A 55 20.33 -19.24 11.59
N LYS A 56 20.71 -19.66 12.81
CA LYS A 56 21.62 -18.94 13.71
C LYS A 56 23.07 -18.84 13.18
N ASP A 57 23.43 -19.64 12.18
CA ASP A 57 24.72 -19.56 11.49
C ASP A 57 24.64 -18.75 10.18
N SER A 58 23.52 -18.04 9.95
CA SER A 58 23.31 -17.19 8.77
C SER A 58 23.38 -15.70 9.11
N ASN A 59 23.39 -14.84 8.09
CA ASN A 59 23.27 -13.37 8.24
C ASN A 59 21.94 -12.92 8.90
N LEU A 60 21.06 -13.86 9.29
CA LEU A 60 19.81 -13.63 10.01
C LEU A 60 19.91 -13.97 11.51
N ALA A 61 21.08 -14.32 12.04
CA ALA A 61 21.25 -14.74 13.44
C ALA A 61 20.84 -13.69 14.48
N LEU A 62 20.89 -12.40 14.12
CA LEU A 62 20.53 -11.26 14.97
C LEU A 62 19.12 -10.71 14.67
N PHE A 63 18.35 -11.40 13.83
CA PHE A 63 17.04 -10.93 13.39
C PHE A 63 16.04 -10.91 14.55
N GLY A 64 15.45 -9.75 14.84
CA GLY A 64 14.59 -9.45 15.98
C GLY A 64 15.32 -8.96 17.23
N SER A 65 16.65 -8.91 17.23
CA SER A 65 17.45 -8.45 18.38
C SER A 65 17.55 -6.93 18.46
N ASP A 66 17.91 -6.43 19.65
CA ASP A 66 18.24 -5.01 19.85
C ASP A 66 19.38 -4.55 18.92
N THR A 67 20.29 -5.45 18.56
CA THR A 67 21.38 -5.16 17.61
C THR A 67 20.85 -4.93 16.20
N GLU A 68 19.87 -5.71 15.71
CA GLU A 68 19.25 -5.46 14.40
C GLU A 68 18.44 -4.16 14.43
N LYS A 69 17.71 -3.88 15.51
CA LYS A 69 16.99 -2.61 15.69
C LYS A 69 17.95 -1.42 15.63
N GLN A 70 19.08 -1.49 16.33
CA GLN A 70 20.10 -0.46 16.32
C GLN A 70 20.69 -0.25 14.92
N VAL A 71 21.03 -1.32 14.20
CA VAL A 71 21.54 -1.24 12.82
C VAL A 71 20.52 -0.63 11.86
N LYS A 72 19.23 -1.00 11.98
CA LYS A 72 18.15 -0.38 11.20
C LYS A 72 18.00 1.10 11.53
N LYS A 73 18.08 1.46 12.82
CA LYS A 73 18.01 2.86 13.27
C LYS A 73 19.19 3.67 12.73
N GLU A 74 20.41 3.14 12.76
CA GLU A 74 21.60 3.76 12.18
C GLU A 74 21.50 3.92 10.66
N SER A 75 20.99 2.89 9.96
CA SER A 75 20.70 2.97 8.53
C SER A 75 19.67 4.06 8.22
N ALA A 76 18.56 4.10 8.96
CA ALA A 76 17.52 5.11 8.80
C ALA A 76 18.03 6.53 9.10
N GLN A 77 18.91 6.71 10.10
CA GLN A 77 19.53 8.01 10.39
C GLN A 77 20.44 8.51 9.26
N SER A 78 20.99 7.60 8.46
CA SER A 78 21.87 7.93 7.33
C SER A 78 21.12 8.27 6.03
N GLU A 79 19.83 7.93 5.94
CA GLU A 79 18.98 8.18 4.77
C GLU A 79 18.63 9.67 4.65
N PRO A 80 19.03 10.37 3.57
CA PRO A 80 18.74 11.78 3.38
C PRO A 80 17.24 12.13 3.45
N ALA A 81 16.36 11.21 3.03
CA ALA A 81 14.91 11.41 3.07
C ALA A 81 14.35 11.56 4.51
N TRP A 82 15.04 11.03 5.53
CA TRP A 82 14.58 11.07 6.92
C TRP A 82 15.15 12.23 7.74
N LYS A 83 16.02 13.06 7.14
CA LYS A 83 16.63 14.19 7.84
C LYS A 83 15.56 15.23 8.23
N GLY A 84 15.37 15.43 9.53
CA GLY A 84 14.38 16.37 10.07
C GLY A 84 12.96 15.81 10.19
N ALA A 85 12.77 14.51 9.93
CA ALA A 85 11.48 13.85 10.11
C ALA A 85 11.04 13.87 11.58
N GLY A 86 9.80 14.29 11.87
CA GLY A 86 9.22 14.26 13.22
C GLY A 86 9.83 15.19 14.28
N GLN A 87 10.76 16.07 13.91
CA GLN A 87 11.45 16.97 14.86
C GLN A 87 10.63 18.20 15.28
N GLN A 88 9.60 18.53 14.52
CA GLN A 88 8.72 19.68 14.73
C GLN A 88 7.30 19.34 14.31
N VAL A 89 6.32 19.94 14.99
CA VAL A 89 4.90 19.77 14.68
C VAL A 89 4.64 20.26 13.25
N GLY A 90 4.13 19.37 12.39
CA GLY A 90 3.95 19.66 10.98
C GLY A 90 3.68 18.41 10.14
N LEU A 91 3.60 18.59 8.82
CA LEU A 91 3.31 17.56 7.82
C LEU A 91 4.49 17.43 6.84
N GLN A 92 4.91 16.20 6.50
CA GLN A 92 6.09 15.91 5.65
C GLN A 92 5.76 14.89 4.52
N ILE A 93 6.71 14.68 3.59
CA ILE A 93 6.62 13.73 2.46
C ILE A 93 6.73 12.31 3.03
N TRP A 94 5.75 11.43 2.76
CA TRP A 94 5.22 10.45 3.73
C TRP A 94 4.53 11.17 4.87
N ARG A 95 3.21 10.99 5.01
CA ARG A 95 2.46 11.83 5.94
C ARG A 95 2.69 11.37 7.36
N ILE A 96 3.68 11.99 7.99
CA ILE A 96 3.92 11.95 9.42
C ILE A 96 3.18 13.13 10.03
N VAL A 97 2.30 12.86 10.98
CA VAL A 97 1.67 13.90 11.80
C VAL A 97 2.25 13.79 13.19
N THR A 98 2.98 14.82 13.59
CA THR A 98 3.59 14.92 14.92
C THR A 98 2.73 15.82 15.80
N TYR A 99 2.36 15.33 16.98
CA TYR A 99 1.54 16.07 17.94
C TYR A 99 1.98 15.81 19.39
N LYS A 100 1.41 16.60 20.31
CA LYS A 100 1.52 16.42 21.76
C LYS A 100 0.12 16.43 22.36
N GLU A 101 -0.07 15.67 23.43
CA GLU A 101 -1.27 15.80 24.25
C GLU A 101 -1.19 17.05 25.14
N GLU A 102 -2.33 17.55 25.60
CA GLU A 102 -2.42 18.79 26.40
C GLU A 102 -1.54 18.75 27.67
N ASP A 103 -1.35 17.56 28.26
CA ASP A 103 -0.57 17.34 29.48
C ASP A 103 0.68 16.46 29.27
N GLY A 104 1.07 16.19 28.00
CA GLY A 104 2.14 15.26 27.65
C GLY A 104 3.41 15.95 27.14
N ASP A 105 4.57 15.62 27.72
CA ASP A 105 5.87 16.11 27.23
C ASP A 105 6.40 15.32 26.02
N GLN A 106 5.93 14.07 25.85
CA GLN A 106 6.33 13.17 24.78
C GLN A 106 5.67 13.55 23.44
N LEU A 107 6.46 13.51 22.36
CA LEU A 107 5.95 13.63 21.00
C LEU A 107 5.31 12.32 20.56
N LEU A 108 4.12 12.43 20.00
CA LEU A 108 3.35 11.34 19.43
C LEU A 108 3.30 11.48 17.91
N TYR A 109 3.16 10.34 17.23
CA TYR A 109 3.24 10.29 15.77
C TYR A 109 2.16 9.37 15.19
N ASP A 110 1.51 9.84 14.14
CA ASP A 110 0.72 9.03 13.21
C ASP A 110 1.47 9.01 11.86
N VAL A 111 1.86 7.82 11.40
CA VAL A 111 2.60 7.61 10.15
C VAL A 111 1.66 6.96 9.14
N HIS A 112 1.29 7.69 8.10
CA HIS A 112 0.43 7.17 7.04
C HIS A 112 1.24 6.88 5.77
N PHE A 113 1.04 5.69 5.21
CA PHE A 113 1.40 5.39 3.82
C PHE A 113 0.14 5.20 3.00
N TRP A 114 0.06 5.93 1.90
CA TRP A 114 -1.10 5.95 1.01
C TRP A 114 -0.80 5.19 -0.28
N ILE A 115 -1.77 4.41 -0.76
CA ILE A 115 -1.63 3.51 -1.90
C ILE A 115 -2.66 3.87 -2.95
N GLY A 116 -2.19 4.18 -4.16
CA GLY A 116 -3.04 4.46 -5.31
C GLY A 116 -3.66 3.20 -5.90
N LYS A 117 -4.82 3.33 -6.56
CA LYS A 117 -5.48 2.23 -7.28
C LYS A 117 -4.55 1.54 -8.29
N TYR A 118 -3.70 2.31 -8.95
CA TYR A 118 -2.77 1.86 -9.98
C TYR A 118 -1.35 1.62 -9.46
N SER A 119 -1.12 1.70 -8.15
CA SER A 119 0.20 1.42 -7.57
C SER A 119 0.60 -0.03 -7.79
N THR A 120 1.86 -0.24 -8.15
CA THR A 120 2.39 -1.59 -8.35
C THR A 120 2.66 -2.29 -7.02
N GLN A 121 2.84 -3.62 -7.05
CA GLN A 121 3.12 -4.40 -5.85
C GLN A 121 4.46 -4.01 -5.20
N ASP A 122 5.46 -3.64 -5.98
CA ASP A 122 6.76 -3.19 -5.49
C ASP A 122 6.71 -1.78 -4.89
N GLU A 123 5.91 -0.86 -5.44
CA GLU A 123 5.65 0.45 -4.83
C GLU A 123 4.97 0.29 -3.47
N TYR A 124 3.95 -0.57 -3.39
CA TYR A 124 3.30 -0.94 -2.12
C TYR A 124 4.30 -1.53 -1.12
N GLY A 125 5.11 -2.51 -1.55
CA GLY A 125 6.10 -3.16 -0.70
C GLY A 125 7.14 -2.17 -0.19
N THR A 126 7.59 -1.25 -1.05
CA THR A 126 8.52 -0.18 -0.70
C THR A 126 7.91 0.77 0.34
N ALA A 127 6.64 1.14 0.17
CA ALA A 127 5.90 1.99 1.10
C ALA A 127 5.75 1.38 2.49
N ALA A 128 5.35 0.11 2.55
CA ALA A 128 5.25 -0.61 3.81
C ALA A 128 6.62 -0.77 4.48
N TYR A 129 7.67 -1.11 3.72
CA TYR A 129 9.02 -1.24 4.24
C TYR A 129 9.56 0.07 4.83
N LYS A 130 9.40 1.18 4.10
CA LYS A 130 9.84 2.52 4.55
C LYS A 130 9.08 2.99 5.79
N THR A 131 7.81 2.64 5.91
CA THR A 131 7.01 2.91 7.12
C THR A 131 7.57 2.20 8.35
N VAL A 132 7.98 0.93 8.22
CA VAL A 132 8.61 0.17 9.31
C VAL A 132 9.99 0.72 9.68
N GLU A 133 10.79 1.13 8.68
CA GLU A 133 12.07 1.79 8.90
C GLU A 133 11.90 3.09 9.71
N LEU A 134 10.90 3.90 9.34
CA LEU A 134 10.57 5.13 10.05
C LEU A 134 10.01 4.90 11.46
N ASP A 135 9.16 3.88 11.65
CA ASP A 135 8.68 3.49 12.99
C ASP A 135 9.83 3.12 13.92
N THR A 136 10.82 2.38 13.39
CA THR A 136 12.03 2.01 14.12
C THR A 136 12.88 3.25 14.46
N LEU A 137 12.98 4.21 13.54
CA LEU A 137 13.70 5.46 13.74
C LEU A 137 13.07 6.30 14.88
N LEU A 138 11.74 6.30 14.95
CA LEU A 138 10.95 7.01 15.96
C LEU A 138 10.69 6.16 17.22
N ASP A 139 11.64 5.27 17.55
CA ASP A 139 11.66 4.47 18.77
C ASP A 139 10.40 3.64 19.00
N ASP A 140 9.83 3.09 17.92
CA ASP A 140 8.64 2.28 17.99
C ASP A 140 7.43 3.03 18.60
N VAL A 141 7.45 4.37 18.68
CA VAL A 141 6.34 5.19 19.21
C VAL A 141 5.16 5.36 18.25
N PRO A 142 5.36 5.52 16.92
CA PRO A 142 4.27 5.82 16.00
C PRO A 142 3.12 4.80 15.93
N VAL A 143 1.93 5.30 15.59
CA VAL A 143 0.85 4.50 15.02
C VAL A 143 1.02 4.47 13.51
N GLN A 144 0.98 3.27 12.91
CA GLN A 144 1.13 3.12 11.46
C GLN A 144 -0.25 2.98 10.80
N HIS A 145 -0.49 3.71 9.73
CA HIS A 145 -1.74 3.69 8.98
C HIS A 145 -1.49 3.33 7.51
N ARG A 146 -2.13 2.27 7.04
CA ARG A 146 -2.29 1.95 5.63
C ARG A 146 -3.54 2.65 5.11
N GLU A 147 -3.35 3.61 4.21
CA GLU A 147 -4.41 4.34 3.55
C GLU A 147 -4.53 3.87 2.10
N VAL A 148 -5.75 3.63 1.63
CA VAL A 148 -6.03 3.18 0.27
C VAL A 148 -6.85 4.24 -0.44
N MET A 149 -6.50 4.55 -1.70
CA MET A 149 -7.23 5.51 -2.52
C MET A 149 -8.75 5.26 -2.42
N ASN A 150 -9.50 6.32 -2.10
CA ASN A 150 -10.96 6.34 -1.92
C ASN A 150 -11.50 5.64 -0.67
N HIS A 151 -10.66 4.96 0.09
CA HIS A 151 -10.99 4.28 1.35
C HIS A 151 -10.10 4.80 2.48
N GLU A 152 -9.68 6.06 2.42
CA GLU A 152 -8.82 6.65 3.43
C GLU A 152 -9.55 6.82 4.76
N SER A 153 -8.84 6.64 5.87
CA SER A 153 -9.36 6.89 7.21
C SER A 153 -9.84 8.33 7.38
N ASP A 154 -10.86 8.54 8.22
CA ASP A 154 -11.32 9.90 8.58
C ASP A 154 -10.17 10.74 9.17
N LEU A 155 -9.26 10.10 9.92
CA LEU A 155 -8.08 10.74 10.47
C LEU A 155 -7.19 11.29 9.34
N PHE A 156 -6.86 10.48 8.34
CA PHE A 156 -6.08 10.93 7.19
C PHE A 156 -6.80 12.02 6.40
N GLN A 157 -8.09 11.88 6.14
CA GLN A 157 -8.84 12.92 5.44
C GLN A 157 -8.84 14.24 6.21
N SER A 158 -8.87 14.21 7.55
CA SER A 158 -8.96 15.41 8.39
C SER A 158 -7.78 16.38 8.26
N TYR A 159 -6.58 15.90 7.93
CA TYR A 159 -5.43 16.80 7.80
C TYR A 159 -5.32 17.47 6.43
N PHE A 160 -6.25 17.22 5.50
CA PHE A 160 -6.34 17.92 4.22
C PHE A 160 -7.63 18.74 4.18
N LYS A 161 -7.51 19.99 3.72
CA LYS A 161 -8.71 20.79 3.38
C LYS A 161 -9.40 20.25 2.13
N THR A 162 -8.59 19.82 1.15
CA THR A 162 -9.03 19.29 -0.14
C THR A 162 -8.06 18.20 -0.56
N VAL A 163 -8.60 17.04 -0.95
CA VAL A 163 -7.80 15.94 -1.51
C VAL A 163 -7.96 15.95 -3.02
N THR A 164 -6.82 15.95 -3.72
CA THR A 164 -6.77 15.92 -5.18
C THR A 164 -6.13 14.63 -5.65
N TYR A 165 -6.84 13.83 -6.43
CA TYR A 165 -6.31 12.64 -7.07
C TYR A 165 -5.96 12.98 -8.53
N LEU A 166 -4.72 12.73 -8.92
CA LEU A 166 -4.22 13.00 -10.27
C LEU A 166 -4.06 11.69 -11.04
N ARG A 167 -4.28 11.72 -12.35
CA ARG A 167 -3.96 10.59 -13.24
C ARG A 167 -2.45 10.54 -13.47
N GLY A 168 -1.92 9.34 -13.68
CA GLY A 168 -0.47 9.09 -13.83
C GLY A 168 0.17 8.55 -12.55
N GLY A 169 1.50 8.59 -12.52
CA GLY A 169 2.32 8.05 -11.42
C GLY A 169 3.73 8.62 -11.49
N ALA A 170 4.65 8.12 -10.67
CA ALA A 170 6.05 8.52 -10.76
C ALA A 170 6.60 8.16 -12.15
N ASP A 171 7.10 9.17 -12.86
CA ASP A 171 7.82 8.94 -14.10
C ASP A 171 9.01 8.03 -13.79
N THR A 172 9.07 6.86 -14.44
CA THR A 172 10.29 6.03 -14.40
C THR A 172 11.46 6.94 -14.76
N GLY A 173 12.55 6.96 -13.98
CA GLY A 173 13.65 7.94 -14.02
C GLY A 173 14.49 8.01 -15.31
N PHE A 174 13.90 7.65 -16.46
CA PHE A 174 14.50 7.59 -17.79
C PHE A 174 13.57 8.25 -18.84
N ARG A 175 13.25 9.54 -18.70
CA ARG A 175 12.76 10.33 -19.84
C ARG A 175 13.37 11.72 -19.86
N HIS A 176 13.84 12.10 -21.05
CA HIS A 176 14.35 13.42 -21.36
C HIS A 176 13.14 14.36 -21.53
N VAL A 177 13.01 15.38 -20.68
CA VAL A 177 11.91 16.35 -20.75
C VAL A 177 12.24 17.39 -21.83
N THR A 178 11.56 17.31 -22.96
CA THR A 178 11.45 18.43 -23.91
C THR A 178 10.41 19.44 -23.40
N PRO A 179 10.41 20.72 -23.84
CA PRO A 179 9.36 21.67 -23.45
C PRO A 179 7.99 21.11 -23.87
N GLU A 180 7.19 20.66 -22.92
CA GLU A 180 5.92 19.98 -23.19
C GLU A 180 4.88 20.98 -23.71
N GLU A 181 4.22 20.63 -24.82
CA GLU A 181 2.91 21.17 -25.14
C GLU A 181 1.97 20.89 -23.97
N TYR A 182 1.23 21.91 -23.53
CA TYR A 182 0.34 21.78 -22.40
C TYR A 182 -0.78 20.79 -22.72
N VAL A 183 -0.87 19.68 -21.97
CA VAL A 183 -1.91 18.67 -22.14
C VAL A 183 -3.15 19.06 -21.32
N PRO A 184 -4.33 19.25 -21.95
CA PRO A 184 -5.56 19.56 -21.22
C PRO A 184 -5.97 18.46 -20.25
N ARG A 185 -6.46 18.85 -19.06
CA ARG A 185 -6.88 17.93 -18.00
C ARG A 185 -8.29 18.26 -17.53
N LEU A 186 -9.14 17.25 -17.39
CA LEU A 186 -10.47 17.38 -16.82
C LEU A 186 -10.45 16.95 -15.35
N PHE A 187 -11.04 17.77 -14.47
CA PHE A 187 -11.20 17.49 -13.06
C PHE A 187 -12.68 17.43 -12.70
N HIS A 188 -13.07 16.43 -11.94
CA HIS A 188 -14.39 16.25 -11.35
C HIS A 188 -14.34 16.64 -9.87
N LEU A 189 -15.27 17.49 -9.45
CA LEU A 189 -15.40 17.98 -8.09
C LEU A 189 -16.74 17.52 -7.54
N ARG A 190 -16.67 16.63 -6.54
CA ARG A 190 -17.84 16.01 -5.93
C ARG A 190 -17.73 16.00 -4.42
N GLY A 191 -18.83 16.30 -3.74
CA GLY A 191 -18.97 16.11 -2.30
C GLY A 191 -19.71 17.24 -1.61
N GLU A 192 -19.93 17.09 -0.31
CA GLU A 192 -20.76 18.03 0.45
C GLU A 192 -19.95 18.93 1.40
N LYS A 193 -20.40 20.19 1.53
CA LYS A 193 -19.86 21.21 2.46
C LYS A 193 -18.35 21.40 2.35
N PHE A 194 -17.58 20.86 3.31
CA PHE A 194 -16.12 21.00 3.41
C PHE A 194 -15.37 19.73 2.98
N LYS A 195 -16.07 18.70 2.48
CA LYS A 195 -15.50 17.41 2.07
C LYS A 195 -15.61 17.21 0.56
N VAL A 196 -15.25 18.22 -0.22
CA VAL A 196 -15.21 18.11 -1.69
C VAL A 196 -13.90 17.43 -2.10
N LYS A 197 -14.00 16.34 -2.86
CA LYS A 197 -12.87 15.64 -3.47
C LYS A 197 -12.69 16.15 -4.89
N VAL A 198 -11.44 16.33 -5.32
CA VAL A 198 -11.11 16.69 -6.70
C VAL A 198 -10.42 15.49 -7.35
N ARG A 199 -10.93 15.01 -8.48
CA ARG A 199 -10.34 13.88 -9.21
C ARG A 199 -10.04 14.30 -10.64
N GLN A 200 -8.83 14.10 -11.11
CA GLN A 200 -8.57 14.13 -12.54
C GLN A 200 -9.23 12.92 -13.18
N ILE A 201 -10.04 13.15 -14.20
CA ILE A 201 -10.79 12.13 -14.94
C ILE A 201 -10.46 12.23 -16.43
N LYS A 202 -10.88 11.22 -17.19
CA LYS A 202 -10.82 11.19 -18.65
C LYS A 202 -11.56 12.39 -19.21
N LYS A 203 -10.91 13.04 -20.17
CA LYS A 203 -11.45 14.20 -20.87
C LYS A 203 -12.46 13.72 -21.91
N ASP A 204 -13.70 13.53 -21.51
CA ASP A 204 -14.77 12.95 -22.32
C ASP A 204 -16.12 13.54 -21.90
N GLN A 205 -16.97 13.91 -22.87
CA GLN A 205 -18.30 14.47 -22.59
C GLN A 205 -19.20 13.51 -21.80
N SER A 206 -19.05 12.19 -21.99
CA SER A 206 -19.85 11.18 -21.29
C SER A 206 -19.57 11.11 -19.79
N LYS A 207 -18.47 11.72 -19.31
CA LYS A 207 -18.14 11.80 -17.88
C LYS A 207 -18.78 12.99 -17.16
N LEU A 208 -19.42 13.89 -17.90
CA LEU A 208 -20.19 14.98 -17.32
C LEU A 208 -21.54 14.47 -16.86
N ASP A 209 -21.90 14.78 -15.61
CA ASP A 209 -23.22 14.58 -15.07
C ASP A 209 -23.87 15.91 -14.67
N ASP A 210 -25.18 15.82 -14.38
CA ASP A 210 -26.00 16.97 -14.04
C ASP A 210 -25.85 17.38 -12.58
N THR A 211 -25.13 16.61 -11.76
CA THR A 211 -25.10 16.73 -10.30
C THR A 211 -23.86 17.41 -9.75
N ASP A 212 -22.75 17.44 -10.50
CA ASP A 212 -21.45 17.87 -9.97
C ASP A 212 -20.83 19.06 -10.73
N VAL A 213 -19.65 19.52 -10.27
CA VAL A 213 -18.85 20.58 -10.93
C VAL A 213 -17.62 19.97 -11.58
N TYR A 214 -17.25 20.49 -12.76
CA TYR A 214 -16.07 20.04 -13.50
C TYR A 214 -15.17 21.22 -13.85
N ILE A 215 -13.87 20.99 -13.88
CA ILE A 215 -12.87 21.96 -14.33
C ILE A 215 -12.09 21.37 -15.50
N LEU A 216 -12.17 22.00 -16.66
CA LEU A 216 -11.28 21.70 -17.79
C LEU A 216 -10.14 22.72 -17.81
N ASP A 217 -8.96 22.26 -17.43
CA ASP A 217 -7.73 23.05 -17.43
C ASP A 217 -7.04 22.88 -18.79
N ALA A 218 -7.29 23.82 -19.71
CA ALA A 218 -6.76 23.86 -21.07
C ALA A 218 -5.57 24.82 -21.24
N GLY A 219 -4.85 25.12 -20.15
CA GLY A 219 -3.58 25.84 -20.19
C GLY A 219 -3.77 27.33 -19.95
N GLU A 220 -4.01 28.09 -21.02
CA GLU A 220 -4.27 29.54 -20.97
C GLU A 220 -5.74 29.86 -20.66
N THR A 221 -6.63 28.90 -20.87
CA THR A 221 -8.05 29.00 -20.49
C THR A 221 -8.40 27.85 -19.55
N ILE A 222 -9.08 28.19 -18.45
CA ILE A 222 -9.65 27.22 -17.52
C ILE A 222 -11.17 27.38 -17.55
N TYR A 223 -11.87 26.31 -17.89
CA TYR A 223 -13.34 26.26 -17.91
C TYR A 223 -13.84 25.62 -16.62
N GLN A 224 -14.85 26.24 -16.01
CA GLN A 224 -15.65 25.65 -14.93
C GLN A 224 -17.02 25.31 -15.49
N TRP A 225 -17.38 24.03 -15.50
CA TRP A 225 -18.70 23.55 -15.87
C TRP A 225 -19.51 23.24 -14.61
N ASN A 226 -20.70 23.84 -14.48
CA ASN A 226 -21.62 23.59 -13.38
C ASN A 226 -22.82 22.77 -13.88
N GLY A 227 -22.99 21.55 -13.38
CA GLY A 227 -24.24 20.80 -13.55
C GLY A 227 -25.41 21.52 -12.83
N PRO A 228 -26.66 21.37 -13.28
CA PRO A 228 -27.82 22.04 -12.69
C PRO A 228 -28.08 21.63 -11.23
N GLY A 229 -27.70 20.41 -10.85
CA GLY A 229 -27.82 19.84 -9.50
C GLY A 229 -26.63 20.11 -8.58
N CYS A 230 -25.56 20.76 -9.06
CA CYS A 230 -24.35 20.94 -8.25
C CYS A 230 -24.53 21.90 -7.07
N ASN A 231 -23.83 21.61 -5.99
CA ASN A 231 -24.00 22.29 -4.73
C ASN A 231 -23.05 23.48 -4.55
N ILE A 232 -23.37 24.37 -3.60
CA ILE A 232 -22.57 25.58 -3.35
C ILE A 232 -21.14 25.23 -2.88
N GLY A 233 -20.98 24.12 -2.16
CA GLY A 233 -19.68 23.63 -1.71
C GLY A 233 -18.77 23.30 -2.88
N GLU A 234 -19.27 22.54 -3.86
CA GLU A 234 -18.55 22.19 -5.09
C GLU A 234 -18.16 23.43 -5.91
N LYS A 235 -19.10 24.36 -6.12
CA LYS A 235 -18.82 25.63 -6.83
C LYS A 235 -17.74 26.45 -6.12
N THR A 236 -17.81 26.53 -4.80
CA THR A 236 -16.84 27.29 -3.98
C THR A 236 -15.47 26.63 -4.04
N GLU A 237 -15.41 25.31 -3.98
CA GLU A 237 -14.16 24.57 -4.08
C GLU A 237 -13.55 24.67 -5.47
N ALA A 238 -14.38 24.67 -6.53
CA ALA A 238 -13.93 24.87 -7.89
C ALA A 238 -13.20 26.20 -8.06
N VAL A 239 -13.77 27.31 -7.55
CA VAL A 239 -13.12 28.63 -7.60
C VAL A 239 -11.75 28.62 -6.91
N LYS A 240 -11.65 28.00 -5.73
CA LYS A 240 -10.36 27.88 -5.01
C LYS A 240 -9.37 27.03 -5.80
N TYR A 241 -9.81 25.91 -6.36
CA TYR A 241 -8.96 25.00 -7.12
C TYR A 241 -8.45 25.64 -8.41
N ILE A 242 -9.29 26.42 -9.11
CA ILE A 242 -8.87 27.25 -10.25
C ILE A 242 -7.81 28.28 -9.81
N GLY A 243 -7.98 28.91 -8.64
CA GLY A 243 -6.96 29.79 -8.06
C GLY A 243 -5.61 29.09 -7.89
N LYS A 244 -5.62 27.88 -7.30
CA LYS A 244 -4.41 27.04 -7.16
C LYS A 244 -3.75 26.75 -8.51
N LEU A 245 -4.53 26.34 -9.53
CA LEU A 245 -4.00 26.06 -10.88
C LEU A 245 -3.35 27.31 -11.52
N LYS A 246 -3.87 28.50 -11.24
CA LYS A 246 -3.28 29.77 -11.70
C LYS A 246 -1.97 30.07 -10.96
N ASP A 247 -1.93 29.87 -9.66
CA ASP A 247 -0.75 30.11 -8.83
C ASP A 247 0.43 29.19 -9.20
N GLU A 248 0.14 27.98 -9.70
CA GLU A 248 1.13 27.05 -10.27
C GLU A 248 1.78 27.58 -11.56
N ARG A 249 1.21 28.62 -12.20
CA ARG A 249 1.67 29.22 -13.46
C ARG A 249 1.87 30.73 -13.32
N PRO A 250 2.77 31.18 -12.43
CA PRO A 250 2.94 32.60 -12.15
C PRO A 250 3.35 33.38 -13.41
N GLY A 251 2.74 34.54 -13.60
CA GLY A 251 3.05 35.45 -14.71
C GLY A 251 2.35 35.16 -16.03
N LYS A 252 1.51 34.11 -16.12
CA LYS A 252 0.65 33.87 -17.28
C LYS A 252 -0.74 34.44 -17.05
N ALA A 253 -1.27 35.17 -18.04
CA ALA A 253 -2.67 35.57 -18.03
C ALA A 253 -3.53 34.35 -18.35
N ILE A 254 -4.31 33.89 -17.37
CA ILE A 254 -5.17 32.71 -17.51
C ILE A 254 -6.63 33.17 -17.49
N LYS A 255 -7.33 32.98 -18.61
CA LYS A 255 -8.76 33.24 -18.75
C LYS A 255 -9.53 32.19 -17.94
N THR A 256 -10.54 32.62 -17.19
CA THR A 256 -11.52 31.71 -16.57
C THR A 256 -12.88 31.91 -17.21
N VAL A 257 -13.51 30.81 -17.60
CA VAL A 257 -14.83 30.78 -18.22
C VAL A 257 -15.73 29.91 -17.35
N VAL A 258 -16.87 30.43 -16.92
CA VAL A 258 -17.85 29.69 -16.14
C VAL A 258 -19.04 29.38 -17.04
N ILE A 259 -19.38 28.10 -17.15
CA ILE A 259 -20.43 27.58 -18.02
C ILE A 259 -21.43 26.84 -17.13
N ASP A 260 -22.64 27.36 -17.02
CA ASP A 260 -23.76 26.58 -16.50
C ASP A 260 -24.31 25.68 -17.64
N GLN A 261 -24.74 24.46 -17.33
CA GLN A 261 -25.15 23.49 -18.37
C GLN A 261 -26.24 24.00 -19.32
N ASP A 262 -27.18 24.80 -18.83
CA ASP A 262 -28.26 25.39 -19.63
C ASP A 262 -27.81 26.58 -20.49
N ALA A 263 -26.55 27.03 -20.35
CA ALA A 263 -25.99 28.07 -21.18
C ALA A 263 -25.87 27.60 -22.65
N SER A 264 -25.89 28.57 -23.55
CA SER A 264 -25.63 28.40 -24.98
C SER A 264 -24.58 29.42 -25.40
N GLY A 265 -23.76 29.08 -26.39
CA GLY A 265 -22.77 30.00 -26.94
C GLY A 265 -21.44 29.34 -27.26
N GLN A 266 -20.57 30.13 -27.91
CA GLN A 266 -19.28 29.68 -28.44
C GLN A 266 -18.38 29.06 -27.36
N GLU A 267 -18.44 29.56 -26.13
CA GLU A 267 -17.61 29.07 -25.02
C GLU A 267 -17.99 27.64 -24.60
N LYS A 268 -19.27 27.29 -24.65
CA LYS A 268 -19.75 25.92 -24.40
C LYS A 268 -19.38 24.99 -25.55
N ASP A 269 -19.54 25.44 -26.78
CA ASP A 269 -19.18 24.66 -27.97
C ASP A 269 -17.67 24.34 -27.98
N GLU A 270 -16.83 25.31 -27.60
CA GLU A 270 -15.39 25.13 -27.45
C GLU A 270 -15.04 24.16 -26.32
N PHE A 271 -15.67 24.30 -25.16
CA PHE A 271 -15.52 23.36 -24.05
C PHE A 271 -15.83 21.92 -24.47
N MET A 272 -16.98 21.70 -25.11
CA MET A 272 -17.41 20.38 -25.59
C MET A 272 -16.43 19.80 -26.62
N ARG A 273 -15.97 20.63 -27.57
CA ARG A 273 -14.96 20.23 -28.56
C ARG A 273 -13.65 19.82 -27.90
N LEU A 274 -13.20 20.55 -26.88
CA LEU A 274 -11.96 20.23 -26.17
C LEU A 274 -12.09 18.91 -25.42
N LEU A 275 -13.29 18.51 -24.99
CA LEU A 275 -13.53 17.21 -24.39
C LEU A 275 -13.28 16.08 -25.39
N ASP A 276 -13.89 16.13 -26.56
CA ASP A 276 -13.82 15.04 -27.57
C ASP A 276 -12.46 14.90 -28.28
N ALA A 277 -11.55 15.87 -28.12
CA ALA A 277 -10.31 15.92 -28.88
C ALA A 277 -9.17 14.99 -28.37
N GLY A 278 -9.45 13.93 -27.60
CA GLY A 278 -8.41 13.08 -26.99
C GLY A 278 -8.63 11.57 -27.14
N ASP A 279 -7.60 10.88 -27.63
CA ASP A 279 -7.45 9.41 -27.56
C ASP A 279 -6.89 9.02 -26.18
N ASP A 280 -7.74 8.98 -25.16
CA ASP A 280 -7.41 8.35 -23.88
C ASP A 280 -8.08 6.97 -23.84
N ASP A 281 -7.36 5.91 -24.23
CA ASP A 281 -7.85 4.51 -24.29
C ASP A 281 -7.98 3.81 -22.91
N ASP A 282 -7.82 4.55 -21.81
CA ASP A 282 -7.89 3.97 -20.46
C ASP A 282 -9.29 4.14 -19.84
N ASP A 283 -9.88 3.01 -19.44
CA ASP A 283 -11.14 2.97 -18.70
C ASP A 283 -10.97 3.54 -17.28
N ASP A 284 -11.49 4.76 -17.08
CA ASP A 284 -11.77 5.30 -15.75
C ASP A 284 -12.99 4.57 -15.18
N ASP A 285 -12.74 3.44 -14.53
CA ASP A 285 -13.73 2.74 -13.72
C ASP A 285 -13.86 3.50 -12.39
N GLU A 286 -14.96 4.25 -12.25
CA GLU A 286 -15.35 4.90 -11.00
C GLU A 286 -15.48 3.82 -9.93
N SER A 287 -14.50 3.75 -9.02
CA SER A 287 -14.55 2.81 -7.92
C SER A 287 -15.76 3.16 -7.05
N GLN A 288 -16.80 2.34 -7.13
CA GLN A 288 -17.94 2.39 -6.23
C GLN A 288 -17.43 2.26 -4.79
N GLU A 289 -17.97 3.08 -3.89
CA GLU A 289 -17.68 2.96 -2.46
C GLU A 289 -18.10 1.56 -1.99
N GLN A 290 -17.11 0.70 -1.76
CA GLN A 290 -17.33 -0.68 -1.38
C GLN A 290 -17.55 -0.74 0.13
N GLU A 291 -18.81 -0.67 0.55
CA GLU A 291 -19.20 -0.96 1.93
C GLU A 291 -19.32 -2.48 2.14
N ALA A 292 -18.83 -2.96 3.29
CA ALA A 292 -19.03 -4.35 3.69
C ALA A 292 -20.53 -4.68 3.80
N ALA A 293 -20.94 -5.84 3.28
CA ALA A 293 -22.34 -6.26 3.34
C ALA A 293 -22.76 -6.60 4.78
N ASP A 294 -21.83 -7.19 5.54
CA ASP A 294 -21.97 -7.45 6.97
C ASP A 294 -21.45 -6.27 7.80
N LYS A 295 -22.14 -5.98 8.89
CA LYS A 295 -21.78 -4.92 9.86
C LYS A 295 -21.40 -5.49 11.23
N GLU A 296 -21.47 -6.81 11.40
CA GLU A 296 -21.02 -7.46 12.63
C GLU A 296 -19.49 -7.40 12.74
N LYS A 297 -19.01 -6.89 13.87
CA LYS A 297 -17.57 -6.74 14.12
C LYS A 297 -16.96 -8.09 14.48
N GLU A 298 -15.71 -8.31 14.12
CA GLU A 298 -15.01 -9.56 14.35
C GLU A 298 -13.62 -9.32 14.95
N LEU A 299 -13.27 -10.09 15.97
CA LEU A 299 -11.96 -10.08 16.59
C LEU A 299 -11.25 -11.40 16.32
N PHE A 300 -10.03 -11.31 15.82
CA PHE A 300 -9.14 -12.44 15.57
C PHE A 300 -7.87 -12.31 16.40
N ARG A 301 -7.26 -13.44 16.74
CA ARG A 301 -5.97 -13.53 17.46
C ARG A 301 -4.94 -14.24 16.59
N LEU A 302 -3.73 -13.68 16.56
CA LEU A 302 -2.53 -14.23 15.98
C LEU A 302 -1.56 -14.58 17.12
N SER A 303 -1.27 -15.87 17.29
CA SER A 303 -0.42 -16.39 18.39
C SER A 303 0.52 -17.50 17.93
N ASP A 304 1.75 -17.56 18.45
CA ASP A 304 2.67 -18.70 18.29
C ASP A 304 2.84 -19.55 19.56
N ALA A 305 2.02 -19.32 20.61
CA ALA A 305 2.12 -20.06 21.86
C ALA A 305 2.05 -21.60 21.68
N GLY A 306 1.38 -22.09 20.63
CA GLY A 306 1.31 -23.50 20.25
C GLY A 306 2.53 -24.05 19.50
N GLY A 307 3.60 -23.27 19.34
CA GLY A 307 4.82 -23.63 18.60
C GLY A 307 4.75 -23.39 17.09
N LYS A 308 3.62 -22.88 16.59
CA LYS A 308 3.41 -22.46 15.19
C LYS A 308 2.48 -21.25 15.18
N MET A 309 2.58 -20.42 14.15
CA MET A 309 1.66 -19.30 13.95
C MET A 309 0.25 -19.76 13.66
N GLU A 310 -0.68 -19.37 14.52
CA GLU A 310 -2.10 -19.66 14.43
C GLU A 310 -2.91 -18.36 14.39
N PHE A 311 -3.80 -18.27 13.40
CA PHE A 311 -4.73 -17.16 13.23
C PHE A 311 -6.16 -17.68 13.42
N SER A 312 -6.85 -17.22 14.46
CA SER A 312 -8.13 -17.78 14.89
C SER A 312 -9.14 -16.69 15.23
N SER A 313 -10.42 -16.93 14.93
CA SER A 313 -11.52 -16.06 15.37
C SER A 313 -11.74 -16.22 16.86
N GLN A 314 -11.83 -15.10 17.59
CA GLN A 314 -12.04 -15.06 19.04
C GLN A 314 -13.44 -14.60 19.40
N LYS A 315 -13.96 -13.57 18.73
CA LYS A 315 -15.21 -12.93 19.11
C LYS A 315 -15.92 -12.30 17.91
N LYS A 316 -17.25 -12.25 17.99
CA LYS A 316 -18.12 -11.51 17.07
C LYS A 316 -19.02 -10.55 17.87
N GLY A 317 -19.39 -9.42 17.27
CA GLY A 317 -20.23 -8.40 17.90
C GLY A 317 -19.45 -7.45 18.81
N THR A 318 -19.91 -7.26 20.05
CA THR A 318 -19.33 -6.28 20.97
C THR A 318 -17.93 -6.71 21.47
N VAL A 319 -16.91 -5.93 21.10
CA VAL A 319 -15.52 -6.10 21.53
C VAL A 319 -15.15 -5.02 22.55
N SER A 320 -14.40 -5.40 23.56
CA SER A 320 -13.93 -4.55 24.65
C SER A 320 -12.43 -4.71 24.86
N MET A 321 -11.81 -3.78 25.59
CA MET A 321 -10.38 -3.88 25.91
C MET A 321 -10.01 -5.16 26.67
N GLY A 322 -10.94 -5.77 27.41
CA GLY A 322 -10.70 -7.05 28.10
C GLY A 322 -10.57 -8.26 27.17
N ASP A 323 -10.89 -8.12 25.88
CA ASP A 323 -10.77 -9.18 24.88
C ASP A 323 -9.36 -9.25 24.24
N PHE A 324 -8.48 -8.29 24.53
CA PHE A 324 -7.11 -8.20 24.02
C PHE A 324 -6.11 -8.69 25.09
N ASP A 325 -5.38 -9.77 24.79
CA ASP A 325 -4.31 -10.29 25.66
C ASP A 325 -2.97 -9.65 25.27
N SER A 326 -2.31 -8.98 26.22
CA SER A 326 -1.00 -8.36 26.03
C SER A 326 0.08 -9.30 25.50
N LYS A 327 -0.10 -10.62 25.57
CA LYS A 327 0.87 -11.62 25.08
C LYS A 327 0.80 -11.89 23.58
N ASP A 328 -0.17 -11.36 22.85
CA ASP A 328 -0.38 -11.71 21.44
C ASP A 328 -0.75 -10.50 20.56
N VAL A 329 -0.93 -10.76 19.27
CA VAL A 329 -1.46 -9.80 18.30
C VAL A 329 -2.92 -10.09 18.02
N PHE A 330 -3.71 -9.03 17.87
CA PHE A 330 -5.13 -9.11 17.53
C PHE A 330 -5.44 -8.31 16.27
N ILE A 331 -6.38 -8.82 15.48
CA ILE A 331 -6.93 -8.14 14.30
C ILE A 331 -8.41 -7.91 14.59
N PHE A 332 -8.79 -6.64 14.72
CA PHE A 332 -10.15 -6.21 15.00
C PHE A 332 -10.75 -5.58 13.73
N ASP A 333 -11.68 -6.30 13.14
CA ASP A 333 -12.42 -5.86 11.96
C ASP A 333 -13.76 -5.24 12.37
N THR A 334 -13.91 -3.95 12.05
CA THR A 334 -15.11 -3.17 12.34
C THR A 334 -16.02 -3.01 11.13
N LYS A 335 -15.64 -3.60 9.98
CA LYS A 335 -16.30 -3.46 8.68
C LYS A 335 -16.23 -2.03 8.08
N LYS A 336 -15.60 -1.10 8.80
CA LYS A 336 -15.29 0.29 8.36
C LYS A 336 -13.80 0.60 8.39
N ALA A 337 -13.08 -0.04 9.29
CA ALA A 337 -11.63 0.02 9.42
C ALA A 337 -11.14 -1.29 10.05
N LEU A 338 -9.90 -1.66 9.75
CA LEU A 338 -9.22 -2.78 10.39
C LEU A 338 -8.18 -2.25 11.38
N PHE A 339 -8.21 -2.74 12.61
CA PHE A 339 -7.22 -2.42 13.63
C PHE A 339 -6.34 -3.64 13.90
N VAL A 340 -5.03 -3.45 13.82
CA VAL A 340 -4.03 -4.44 14.21
C VAL A 340 -3.49 -4.01 15.57
N TRP A 341 -3.86 -4.73 16.62
CA TRP A 341 -3.43 -4.43 17.97
C TRP A 341 -2.27 -5.35 18.37
N ILE A 342 -1.16 -4.77 18.81
CA ILE A 342 0.06 -5.49 19.16
C ILE A 342 0.27 -5.40 20.66
N GLY A 343 0.15 -6.53 21.35
CA GLY A 343 0.42 -6.64 22.78
C GLY A 343 1.88 -6.40 23.14
N ASP A 344 2.14 -5.83 24.30
CA ASP A 344 3.48 -5.54 24.81
C ASP A 344 4.31 -6.81 25.04
N GLY A 345 3.66 -7.96 25.28
CA GLY A 345 4.25 -9.28 25.44
C GLY A 345 4.26 -10.15 24.17
N ALA A 346 3.74 -9.67 23.04
CA ALA A 346 3.70 -10.41 21.78
C ALA A 346 5.09 -10.90 21.32
N SER A 347 5.16 -12.05 20.66
CA SER A 347 6.43 -12.58 20.16
C SER A 347 6.99 -11.68 19.02
N PRO A 348 8.32 -11.61 18.80
CA PRO A 348 8.87 -10.90 17.64
C PRO A 348 8.33 -11.42 16.31
N ALA A 349 7.98 -12.70 16.22
CA ALA A 349 7.41 -13.30 15.02
C ALA A 349 5.96 -12.83 14.80
N GLU A 350 5.15 -12.74 15.86
CA GLU A 350 3.79 -12.19 15.80
C GLU A 350 3.81 -10.75 15.31
N ARG A 351 4.61 -9.89 15.96
CA ARG A 351 4.72 -8.46 15.64
C ARG A 351 5.12 -8.24 14.19
N LYS A 352 6.11 -9.01 13.71
CA LYS A 352 6.60 -8.92 12.33
C LYS A 352 5.54 -9.33 11.30
N ASN A 353 4.70 -10.31 11.63
CA ASN A 353 3.71 -10.85 10.71
C ASN A 353 2.33 -10.18 10.83
N ALA A 354 2.11 -9.35 11.85
CA ALA A 354 0.82 -8.72 12.16
C ALA A 354 0.16 -8.05 10.94
N MET A 355 0.88 -7.14 10.26
CA MET A 355 0.38 -6.45 9.07
C MET A 355 0.17 -7.39 7.87
N THR A 356 1.03 -8.40 7.71
CA THR A 356 0.89 -9.40 6.65
C THR A 356 -0.39 -10.21 6.81
N TYR A 357 -0.67 -10.68 8.03
CA TYR A 357 -1.90 -11.43 8.32
C TYR A 357 -3.14 -10.56 8.17
N ALA A 358 -3.08 -9.31 8.63
CA ALA A 358 -4.16 -8.34 8.46
C ALA A 358 -4.49 -8.11 6.98
N HIS A 359 -3.47 -7.94 6.14
CA HIS A 359 -3.65 -7.78 4.69
C HIS A 359 -4.21 -9.06 4.04
N GLN A 360 -3.66 -10.23 4.36
CA GLN A 360 -4.14 -11.52 3.84
C GLN A 360 -5.57 -11.85 4.29
N TYR A 361 -5.96 -11.40 5.48
CA TYR A 361 -7.34 -11.49 5.95
C TYR A 361 -8.26 -10.63 5.06
N LEU A 362 -7.97 -9.33 4.93
CA LEU A 362 -8.78 -8.41 4.12
C LEU A 362 -8.95 -8.88 2.67
N GLN A 363 -7.89 -9.41 2.04
CA GLN A 363 -7.96 -9.96 0.68
C GLN A 363 -8.98 -11.10 0.51
N LYS A 364 -9.42 -11.74 1.59
CA LYS A 364 -10.41 -12.83 1.59
C LYS A 364 -11.81 -12.36 1.99
N THR A 365 -11.98 -11.07 2.28
CA THR A 365 -13.26 -10.46 2.65
C THR A 365 -13.90 -9.75 1.44
N ASP A 366 -15.14 -9.28 1.61
CA ASP A 366 -15.84 -8.41 0.67
C ASP A 366 -15.42 -6.92 0.77
N HIS A 367 -14.50 -6.59 1.68
CA HIS A 367 -14.02 -5.22 1.92
C HIS A 367 -12.48 -5.13 1.98
N PRO A 368 -11.75 -5.57 0.93
CA PRO A 368 -10.29 -5.67 0.94
C PRO A 368 -9.54 -4.32 1.01
N LEU A 369 -10.24 -3.22 0.73
CA LEU A 369 -9.69 -1.88 0.60
C LEU A 369 -9.80 -1.05 1.89
N LEU A 370 -10.36 -1.61 2.98
CA LEU A 370 -10.46 -0.86 4.24
C LEU A 370 -9.10 -0.33 4.72
N PRO A 371 -9.08 0.87 5.34
CA PRO A 371 -7.88 1.42 5.94
C PRO A 371 -7.48 0.54 7.13
N VAL A 372 -6.16 0.38 7.33
CA VAL A 372 -5.60 -0.45 8.40
C VAL A 372 -4.78 0.41 9.34
N SER A 373 -5.05 0.34 10.64
CA SER A 373 -4.24 1.02 11.67
C SER A 373 -3.56 0.01 12.57
N CYS A 374 -2.23 0.07 12.65
CA CYS A 374 -1.41 -0.78 13.51
C CYS A 374 -1.06 -0.04 14.80
N LEU A 375 -1.57 -0.57 15.91
CA LEU A 375 -1.57 0.03 17.23
C LEU A 375 -0.74 -0.83 18.18
N LYS A 376 0.20 -0.21 18.89
CA LYS A 376 0.85 -0.84 20.04
C LYS A 376 -0.07 -0.67 21.26
N GLU A 377 -0.09 -1.68 22.14
CA GLU A 377 -0.94 -1.72 23.33
C GLU A 377 -0.99 -0.37 24.08
N LYS A 378 0.18 0.21 24.36
CA LYS A 378 0.31 1.49 25.07
C LYS A 378 -0.35 2.68 24.36
N ARG A 379 -0.31 2.70 23.03
CA ARG A 379 -0.88 3.78 22.19
C ARG A 379 -2.34 3.53 21.82
N SER A 380 -2.85 2.33 22.05
CA SER A 380 -4.17 1.91 21.54
C SER A 380 -5.31 2.77 22.10
N GLN A 381 -5.23 3.19 23.37
CA GLN A 381 -6.24 4.02 24.01
C GLN A 381 -6.23 5.49 23.54
N GLU A 382 -5.12 5.95 22.97
CA GLU A 382 -5.01 7.30 22.40
C GLU A 382 -5.63 7.38 21.00
N CYS A 383 -5.77 6.24 20.31
CA CYS A 383 -6.42 6.15 19.01
C CYS A 383 -7.95 6.27 19.15
N LYS A 384 -8.46 7.48 18.97
CA LYS A 384 -9.91 7.79 19.07
C LYS A 384 -10.79 6.89 18.22
N ALA A 385 -10.34 6.55 17.00
CA ALA A 385 -11.07 5.68 16.08
C ALA A 385 -11.20 4.26 16.64
N PHE A 386 -10.13 3.71 17.22
CA PHE A 386 -10.13 2.39 17.85
C PHE A 386 -11.02 2.35 19.10
N VAL A 387 -10.89 3.35 19.98
CA VAL A 387 -11.70 3.45 21.20
C VAL A 387 -13.19 3.59 20.85
N SER A 388 -13.52 4.42 19.86
CA SER A 388 -14.89 4.62 19.39
C SER A 388 -15.46 3.35 18.75
N ALA A 389 -14.62 2.57 18.06
CA ALA A 389 -15.01 1.29 17.47
C ALA A 389 -15.38 0.22 18.50
N MET A 390 -14.88 0.30 19.74
CA MET A 390 -15.29 -0.60 20.84
C MET A 390 -16.52 -0.08 21.61
N ALA A 391 -16.75 1.24 21.62
CA ALA A 391 -17.87 1.85 22.32
C ALA A 391 -19.21 1.77 21.55
N ALA A 392 -19.14 1.67 20.22
CA ALA A 392 -20.27 1.45 19.32
C ALA A 392 -20.66 -0.02 19.22
#